data_AF-A0A7I7U6I9-F1
#
_entry.id   AF-A0A7I7U6I9-F1
#
_cell.length_a   1.000
_cell.length_b   1.000
_cell.length_c   1.000
_cell.angle_alpha   90.00
_cell.angle_beta   90.00
_cell.angle_gamma   90.00
#
_symmetry.space_group_name_H-M   'P 1'
#
loop_
_entity.id
_entity.type
_entity.pdbx_description
1 polymer ?
#
loop_
_entity_poly.entity_id
_entity_poly.type
_entity_poly.pdbx_seq_one_letter_code
_entity_poly.pdbx_strand_id
1 'polypeptide(L)'
;MNKFAWLKAALSDAELTDRELRLAVLLGVTYTRSDGVGWAVELDEIATHLRGGMSRRRLIDALGRLADRGYLVETGRWGGGRGQRARRSFNLRLPLTPTSGVLNETPDASGTGLNEETPDASVRNPRRQRPKPLTPASNKTPSELRGTPPTGIPTGIPTGIPTGGVRRGPYGPRCDDHLLNPHPPKCSACRDARLADESQQQVEADRTEQEREAIRKAINDCPDCDQYGRDWIDPLVDCPKHPNFRRKKSA
;
A
#
# COMPACT_ATOMS: atom_id res chain seq x y z
N MET A 1 14.79 8.79 10.96
CA MET A 1 14.39 10.22 11.12
C MET A 1 14.03 10.50 12.60
N ASN A 2 14.29 11.69 13.16
CA ASN A 2 13.90 11.98 14.55
C ASN A 2 12.40 12.32 14.66
N LYS A 3 11.60 11.33 15.06
CA LYS A 3 10.14 11.43 15.27
C LYS A 3 9.73 12.52 16.26
N PHE A 4 10.51 12.73 17.32
CA PHE A 4 10.22 13.77 18.33
C PHE A 4 10.43 15.17 17.76
N ALA A 5 11.49 15.38 16.99
CA ALA A 5 11.72 16.65 16.30
C ALA A 5 10.58 16.98 15.32
N TRP A 6 10.09 15.96 14.60
CA TRP A 6 8.96 16.11 13.68
C TRP A 6 7.66 16.47 14.40
N LEU A 7 7.33 15.76 15.49
CA LEU A 7 6.14 16.07 16.30
C LEU A 7 6.23 17.47 16.90
N LYS A 8 7.41 17.87 17.39
CA LYS A 8 7.62 19.23 17.91
C LYS A 8 7.42 20.28 16.83
N ALA A 9 7.91 20.04 15.61
CA ALA A 9 7.69 20.95 14.49
C ALA A 9 6.19 21.08 14.17
N ALA A 10 5.47 19.95 14.05
CA ALA A 10 4.02 19.96 13.79
C ALA A 10 3.23 20.66 14.90
N LEU A 11 3.59 20.44 16.18
CA LEU A 11 2.96 21.13 17.33
C LEU A 11 3.26 22.64 17.37
N SER A 12 4.35 23.08 16.75
CA SER A 12 4.73 24.51 16.72
C SER A 12 4.14 25.24 15.51
N ASP A 13 3.45 24.54 14.61
CA ASP A 13 2.93 25.09 13.37
C ASP A 13 1.51 25.64 13.57
N ALA A 14 1.41 26.97 13.70
CA ALA A 14 0.15 27.67 13.94
C ALA A 14 -0.85 27.57 12.77
N GLU A 15 -0.39 27.19 11.58
CA GLU A 15 -1.24 27.07 10.38
C GLU A 15 -1.98 25.73 10.32
N LEU A 16 -1.61 24.75 11.14
CA LEU A 16 -2.31 23.47 11.20
C LEU A 16 -3.59 23.62 12.02
N THR A 17 -4.72 23.19 11.44
CA THR A 17 -5.96 23.11 12.21
C THR A 17 -5.85 22.03 13.29
N ASP A 18 -6.62 22.15 14.39
CA ASP A 18 -6.64 21.12 15.47
C ASP A 18 -6.84 19.69 14.92
N ARG A 19 -7.65 19.54 13.88
CA ARG A 19 -7.88 18.23 13.23
C ARG A 19 -6.65 17.72 12.48
N GLU A 20 -5.94 18.59 11.76
CA GLU A 20 -4.71 18.23 11.05
C GLU A 20 -3.59 17.93 12.05
N LEU A 21 -3.52 18.68 13.15
CA LEU A 21 -2.58 18.43 14.22
C LEU A 21 -2.83 17.06 14.88
N ARG A 22 -4.09 16.72 15.19
CA ARG A 22 -4.44 15.38 15.71
C ARG A 22 -4.07 14.28 14.73
N LEU A 23 -4.30 14.49 13.43
CA LEU A 23 -3.88 13.55 12.38
C LEU A 23 -2.34 13.42 12.36
N ALA A 24 -1.60 14.53 12.42
CA ALA A 24 -0.15 14.51 12.45
C ALA A 24 0.37 13.75 13.67
N VAL A 25 -0.19 13.99 14.86
CA VAL A 25 0.16 13.24 16.09
C VAL A 25 -0.13 11.75 15.92
N LEU A 26 -1.30 11.39 15.37
CA LEU A 26 -1.65 9.99 15.13
C LEU A 26 -0.68 9.31 14.16
N LEU A 27 -0.36 9.94 13.03
CA LEU A 27 0.63 9.43 12.08
C LEU A 27 2.00 9.28 12.73
N GLY A 28 2.42 10.32 13.44
CA GLY A 28 3.65 10.37 14.20
C GLY A 28 3.74 9.21 15.18
N VAL A 29 2.74 9.01 16.03
CA VAL A 29 2.78 8.01 17.12
C VAL A 29 2.61 6.58 16.60
N THR A 30 1.62 6.34 15.74
CA THR A 30 1.11 4.98 15.48
C THR A 30 1.67 4.36 14.21
N TYR A 31 1.89 5.16 13.17
CA TYR A 31 2.15 4.64 11.82
C TYR A 31 3.60 4.76 11.36
N THR A 32 4.47 5.36 12.18
CA THR A 32 5.89 5.55 11.82
C THR A 32 6.77 4.45 12.39
N ARG A 33 7.51 3.78 11.50
CA ARG A 33 8.69 3.01 11.89
C ARG A 33 9.79 3.95 12.37
N SER A 34 10.69 3.46 13.22
CA SER A 34 11.81 4.24 13.76
C SER A 34 12.76 4.80 12.70
N ASP A 35 12.84 4.14 11.54
CA ASP A 35 13.62 4.56 10.38
C ASP A 35 13.00 5.76 9.63
N GLY A 36 11.68 5.96 9.73
CA GLY A 36 10.92 6.97 8.97
C GLY A 36 10.53 6.51 7.56
N VAL A 37 10.70 5.21 7.25
CA VAL A 37 10.36 4.63 5.95
C VAL A 37 8.85 4.47 5.83
N GLY A 38 8.38 4.68 4.60
CA GLY A 38 6.97 4.89 4.30
C GLY A 38 6.11 3.69 4.59
N TRP A 39 4.96 3.98 5.15
CA TRP A 39 3.96 3.00 5.49
C TRP A 39 2.80 3.12 4.50
N ALA A 40 2.30 1.98 4.03
CA ALA A 40 1.04 1.95 3.30
C ALA A 40 -0.09 2.11 4.33
N VAL A 41 -0.89 3.17 4.22
CA VAL A 41 -2.07 3.32 5.09
C VAL A 41 -3.35 3.00 4.35
N GLU A 42 -4.21 2.25 5.02
CA GLU A 42 -5.62 2.23 4.69
C GLU A 42 -6.30 3.44 5.32
N LEU A 43 -6.82 4.34 4.47
CA LEU A 43 -7.43 5.60 4.90
C LEU A 43 -8.57 5.39 5.91
N ASP A 44 -9.29 4.28 5.79
CA ASP A 44 -10.41 3.97 6.68
C ASP A 44 -9.93 3.60 8.09
N GLU A 45 -8.75 3.00 8.21
CA GLU A 45 -8.13 2.68 9.50
C GLU A 45 -7.67 3.96 10.24
N ILE A 46 -7.12 4.94 9.52
CA ILE A 46 -6.80 6.24 10.14
C ILE A 46 -8.08 6.92 10.65
N ALA A 47 -9.14 6.87 9.84
CA ALA A 47 -10.40 7.53 10.15
C ALA A 47 -11.06 6.96 11.42
N THR A 48 -10.90 5.67 11.72
CA THR A 48 -11.44 5.06 12.95
C THR A 48 -10.66 5.45 14.20
N HIS A 49 -9.37 5.75 14.09
CA HIS A 49 -8.53 6.16 15.23
C HIS A 49 -8.67 7.65 15.57
N LEU A 50 -9.16 8.48 14.64
CA LEU A 50 -9.44 9.89 14.90
C LEU A 50 -10.74 10.08 15.68
N ARG A 51 -10.65 10.46 16.96
CA ARG A 51 -11.83 10.83 17.77
C ARG A 51 -12.64 11.94 17.11
N GLY A 52 -13.94 11.70 16.93
CA GLY A 52 -14.86 12.59 16.22
C GLY A 52 -15.02 12.30 14.73
N GLY A 53 -14.25 11.35 14.20
CA GLY A 53 -14.32 10.88 12.81
C GLY A 53 -13.83 11.92 11.80
N MET A 54 -13.22 11.44 10.73
CA MET A 54 -12.90 12.26 9.57
C MET A 54 -13.42 11.56 8.33
N SER A 55 -14.24 12.24 7.53
CA SER A 55 -14.67 11.67 6.25
C SER A 55 -13.45 11.43 5.37
N ARG A 56 -13.49 10.37 4.56
CA ARG A 56 -12.37 9.99 3.68
C ARG A 56 -11.86 11.15 2.83
N ARG A 57 -12.77 12.01 2.33
CA ARG A 57 -12.41 13.20 1.55
C ARG A 57 -11.60 14.19 2.40
N ARG A 58 -12.10 14.53 3.60
CA ARG A 58 -11.38 15.42 4.54
C ARG A 58 -10.03 14.87 4.95
N LEU A 59 -9.92 13.53 5.11
CA LEU A 59 -8.66 12.88 5.43
C LEU A 59 -7.65 13.00 4.27
N ILE A 60 -8.10 12.80 3.03
CA ILE A 60 -7.25 13.01 1.86
C ILE A 60 -6.79 14.47 1.77
N ASP A 61 -7.70 15.42 2.00
CA ASP A 61 -7.38 16.85 1.96
C ASP A 61 -6.38 17.22 3.07
N ALA A 62 -6.56 16.70 4.29
CA ALA A 62 -5.65 16.92 5.42
C ALA A 62 -4.25 16.31 5.19
N LEU A 63 -4.18 15.08 4.64
CA LEU A 63 -2.91 14.47 4.23
C LEU A 63 -2.21 15.28 3.13
N GLY A 64 -2.98 15.81 2.17
CA GLY A 64 -2.49 16.72 1.14
C GLY A 64 -1.85 17.97 1.75
N ARG A 65 -2.55 18.63 2.67
CA ARG A 65 -2.02 19.82 3.36
C ARG A 65 -0.76 19.55 4.18
N LEU A 66 -0.68 18.40 4.86
CA LEU A 66 0.55 17.99 5.56
C LEU A 66 1.71 17.75 4.57
N ALA A 67 1.44 17.19 3.40
CA ALA A 67 2.44 17.02 2.35
C ALA A 67 2.88 18.37 1.75
N ASP A 68 1.96 19.27 1.46
CA ASP A 68 2.24 20.60 0.92
C ASP A 68 3.10 21.44 1.88
N ARG A 69 2.89 21.28 3.19
CA ARG A 69 3.72 21.91 4.23
C ARG A 69 5.05 21.20 4.49
N GLY A 70 5.32 20.10 3.79
CA GLY A 70 6.59 19.36 3.88
C GLY A 70 6.71 18.40 5.05
N TYR A 71 5.62 18.11 5.78
CA TYR A 71 5.61 17.11 6.85
C TYR A 71 5.58 15.68 6.32
N LEU A 72 5.01 15.48 5.13
CA LEU A 72 4.86 14.19 4.48
C LEU A 72 5.45 14.22 3.07
N VAL A 73 5.97 13.09 2.63
CA VAL A 73 6.36 12.84 1.23
C VAL A 73 5.62 11.61 0.74
N GLU A 74 4.76 11.76 -0.25
CA GLU A 74 4.09 10.60 -0.88
C GLU A 74 5.15 9.77 -1.63
N THR A 75 5.36 8.53 -1.18
CA THR A 75 6.40 7.64 -1.73
C THR A 75 5.88 6.67 -2.77
N GLY A 76 4.57 6.47 -2.81
CA GLY A 76 3.98 5.48 -3.69
C GLY A 76 2.47 5.47 -3.61
N ARG A 77 1.88 5.07 -4.72
CA ARG A 77 0.44 4.87 -4.84
C ARG A 77 0.21 3.51 -5.49
N TRP A 78 -0.42 2.62 -4.75
CA TRP A 78 -0.54 1.22 -5.15
C TRP A 78 -2.02 0.83 -5.20
N GLY A 79 -2.40 0.09 -6.25
CA GLY A 79 -3.71 -0.56 -6.39
C GLY A 79 -4.88 0.41 -6.56
N GLY A 80 -5.27 0.73 -7.79
CA GLY A 80 -6.46 1.53 -8.10
C GLY A 80 -7.30 0.89 -9.21
N GLY A 81 -7.71 -0.37 -9.03
CA GLY A 81 -8.62 -1.07 -9.93
C GLY A 81 -10.09 -0.89 -9.54
N ARG A 82 -11.04 -1.35 -10.39
CA ARG A 82 -12.47 -1.39 -10.01
C ARG A 82 -12.63 -2.24 -8.75
N GLY A 83 -13.16 -1.64 -7.70
CA GLY A 83 -13.42 -2.31 -6.42
C GLY A 83 -12.26 -2.33 -5.42
N GLN A 84 -11.03 -1.95 -5.81
CA GLN A 84 -9.92 -1.86 -4.86
C GLN A 84 -9.71 -0.43 -4.34
N ARG A 85 -9.48 -0.31 -3.03
CA ARG A 85 -9.20 0.97 -2.37
C ARG A 85 -7.74 1.36 -2.64
N ALA A 86 -7.55 2.51 -3.28
CA ALA A 86 -6.23 3.09 -3.48
C ALA A 86 -5.46 3.19 -2.16
N ARG A 87 -4.38 2.42 -2.04
CA ARG A 87 -3.42 2.53 -0.95
C ARG A 87 -2.41 3.62 -1.31
N ARG A 88 -2.10 4.47 -0.33
CA ARG A 88 -1.08 5.52 -0.45
C ARG A 88 -0.01 5.25 0.59
N SER A 89 1.25 5.49 0.24
CA SER A 89 2.36 5.43 1.17
C SER A 89 2.99 6.79 1.34
N PHE A 90 3.29 7.15 2.59
CA PHE A 90 3.89 8.42 2.96
C PHE A 90 5.11 8.18 3.85
N ASN A 91 6.19 8.92 3.60
CA ASN A 91 7.30 9.08 4.55
C ASN A 91 7.06 10.34 5.39
N LEU A 92 7.54 10.34 6.63
CA LEU A 92 7.73 11.61 7.33
C LEU A 92 8.90 12.37 6.71
N ARG A 93 8.76 13.69 6.70
CA ARG A 93 9.85 14.62 6.42
C ARG A 93 9.76 15.75 7.42
N LEU A 94 10.91 16.15 7.96
CA LEU A 94 10.97 17.36 8.77
C LEU A 94 10.82 18.53 7.79
N PRO A 95 9.79 19.40 7.94
CA PRO A 95 9.71 20.59 7.12
C PRO A 95 11.00 21.38 7.32
N LEU A 96 11.52 21.99 6.25
CA LEU A 96 12.51 23.03 6.45
C LEU A 96 11.79 24.11 7.22
N THR A 97 12.12 24.28 8.50
CA THR A 97 11.68 25.44 9.27
C THR A 97 11.98 26.64 8.37
N PRO A 98 10.97 27.44 7.98
CA PRO A 98 11.27 28.70 7.32
C PRO A 98 12.18 29.42 8.30
N THR A 99 13.45 29.55 7.92
CA THR A 99 14.50 30.10 8.75
C THR A 99 13.90 31.34 9.41
N SER A 100 13.62 31.26 10.72
CA SER A 100 13.03 32.37 11.46
C SER A 100 13.83 33.58 11.05
N GLY A 101 13.15 34.56 10.45
CA GLY A 101 13.77 35.65 9.71
C GLY A 101 15.03 36.10 10.42
N VAL A 102 16.18 35.73 9.85
CA VAL A 102 17.35 36.57 9.99
C VAL A 102 16.88 37.84 9.33
N LEU A 103 16.54 38.84 10.15
CA LEU A 103 16.49 40.23 9.75
C LEU A 103 17.78 40.44 8.97
N ASN A 104 17.66 40.51 7.63
CA ASN A 104 18.73 41.00 6.81
C ASN A 104 18.94 42.44 7.28
N GLU A 105 19.95 42.63 8.11
CA GLU A 105 20.58 43.93 8.26
C GLU A 105 20.94 44.40 6.85
N THR A 106 20.38 45.55 6.54
CA THR A 106 20.56 46.34 5.33
C THR A 106 22.04 46.37 4.93
N PRO A 107 22.46 45.76 3.81
CA PRO A 107 23.71 46.11 3.16
C PRO A 107 23.43 47.36 2.33
N ASP A 108 24.16 48.42 2.65
CA ASP A 108 24.10 49.70 1.97
C ASP A 108 24.22 49.56 0.45
N ALA A 109 23.47 50.44 -0.19
CA ALA A 109 23.37 50.61 -1.62
C ALA A 109 24.74 50.72 -2.30
N SER A 110 24.93 49.97 -3.39
CA SER A 110 25.57 50.45 -4.61
C SER A 110 25.41 49.45 -5.75
N GLY A 111 24.76 49.91 -6.83
CA GLY A 111 25.21 49.58 -8.19
C GLY A 111 24.41 48.55 -8.99
N THR A 112 23.48 49.08 -9.80
CA THR A 112 23.34 48.81 -11.24
C THR A 112 23.31 47.37 -11.75
N GLY A 113 22.19 46.98 -12.37
CA GLY A 113 22.21 45.91 -13.36
C GLY A 113 20.84 45.41 -13.76
N LEU A 114 20.26 46.03 -14.79
CA LEU A 114 19.09 45.59 -15.53
C LEU A 114 19.19 44.10 -15.93
N ASN A 115 18.13 43.32 -15.69
CA ASN A 115 17.42 42.61 -16.75
C ASN A 115 16.19 41.87 -16.23
N GLU A 116 15.08 42.21 -16.86
CA GLU A 116 13.84 41.47 -16.95
C GLU A 116 14.09 40.03 -17.43
N GLU A 117 13.39 39.05 -16.85
CA GLU A 117 12.43 38.23 -17.61
C GLU A 117 11.75 37.23 -16.68
N THR A 118 10.46 37.48 -16.49
CA THR A 118 9.44 36.55 -16.02
C THR A 118 9.29 35.40 -17.03
N PRO A 119 9.11 34.16 -16.57
CA PRO A 119 8.15 33.30 -17.24
C PRO A 119 7.15 32.73 -16.25
N ASP A 120 5.94 33.28 -16.38
CA ASP A 120 4.68 32.66 -16.02
C ASP A 120 4.48 31.40 -16.89
N ALA A 121 4.37 30.23 -16.26
CA ALA A 121 4.00 29.00 -16.95
C ALA A 121 3.16 28.11 -16.04
N SER A 122 1.89 28.50 -15.96
CA SER A 122 0.75 27.65 -15.66
C SER A 122 0.77 26.35 -16.48
N VAL A 123 1.29 25.25 -15.92
CA VAL A 123 1.12 23.92 -16.50
C VAL A 123 -0.28 23.40 -16.16
N ARG A 124 -1.26 23.86 -16.94
CA ARG A 124 -2.58 23.22 -17.06
C ARG A 124 -2.39 21.81 -17.62
N ASN A 125 -2.78 20.82 -16.83
CA ASN A 125 -2.87 19.41 -17.20
C ASN A 125 -3.92 19.20 -18.33
N PRO A 126 -3.55 18.89 -19.58
CA PRO A 126 -4.50 18.81 -20.70
C PRO A 126 -5.17 17.43 -20.85
N ARG A 127 -5.10 16.53 -19.86
CA ARG A 127 -5.64 15.16 -19.98
C ARG A 127 -6.99 14.91 -19.31
N ARG A 128 -7.83 15.94 -19.17
CA ARG A 128 -9.26 15.76 -18.88
C ARG A 128 -10.07 16.11 -20.11
N GLN A 129 -10.29 15.11 -20.97
CA GLN A 129 -11.55 14.80 -21.66
C GLN A 129 -11.25 13.86 -22.84
N ARG A 130 -11.31 12.55 -22.58
CA ARG A 130 -11.54 11.58 -23.66
C ARG A 130 -13.01 11.16 -23.57
N PRO A 131 -13.86 11.53 -24.54
CA PRO A 131 -15.21 10.98 -24.65
C PRO A 131 -15.12 9.45 -24.76
N LYS A 132 -15.89 8.73 -23.96
CA LYS A 132 -16.05 7.27 -24.12
C LYS A 132 -16.79 7.01 -25.43
N PRO A 133 -16.31 6.12 -26.31
CA PRO A 133 -17.13 5.60 -27.40
C PRO A 133 -18.34 4.86 -26.82
N LEU A 134 -19.53 5.22 -27.28
CA LEU A 134 -20.75 4.45 -27.08
C LEU A 134 -20.56 3.10 -27.78
N THR A 135 -20.44 2.03 -27.01
CA THR A 135 -20.60 0.66 -27.54
C THR A 135 -22.05 0.44 -27.93
N PRO A 136 -22.35 0.06 -29.19
CA PRO A 136 -23.69 -0.35 -29.58
C PRO A 136 -24.03 -1.70 -28.92
N ALA A 137 -25.31 -1.82 -28.54
CA ALA A 137 -25.89 -3.01 -27.94
C ALA A 137 -25.71 -4.23 -28.86
N SER A 138 -25.04 -5.26 -28.34
CA SER A 138 -24.97 -6.58 -28.97
C SER A 138 -26.31 -7.27 -28.77
N ASN A 139 -27.11 -7.32 -29.83
CA ASN A 139 -28.33 -8.12 -29.90
C ASN A 139 -27.99 -9.60 -29.65
N LYS A 140 -28.58 -10.19 -28.61
CA LYS A 140 -28.61 -11.64 -28.41
C LYS A 140 -29.72 -12.22 -29.29
N THR A 141 -29.33 -12.91 -30.35
CA THR A 141 -30.19 -13.86 -31.07
C THR A 141 -30.22 -15.17 -30.28
N PRO A 142 -31.39 -15.79 -30.04
CA PRO A 142 -31.48 -17.12 -29.48
C PRO A 142 -31.39 -18.16 -30.61
N SER A 143 -30.36 -18.99 -30.59
CA SER A 143 -30.32 -20.21 -31.42
C SER A 143 -30.78 -21.40 -30.60
N GLU A 144 -32.03 -21.80 -30.82
CA GLU A 144 -32.41 -23.20 -30.77
C GLU A 144 -31.68 -23.95 -31.89
N LEU A 145 -31.03 -25.07 -31.58
CA LEU A 145 -31.21 -26.34 -32.30
C LEU A 145 -30.43 -27.47 -31.64
N ARG A 146 -31.13 -28.60 -31.57
CA ARG A 146 -30.74 -29.91 -31.02
C ARG A 146 -29.50 -30.50 -31.69
N GLY A 147 -28.76 -31.31 -30.93
CA GLY A 147 -27.81 -32.29 -31.45
C GLY A 147 -27.30 -33.21 -30.33
N THR A 148 -27.60 -34.50 -30.47
CA THR A 148 -27.31 -35.64 -29.57
C THR A 148 -25.81 -35.83 -29.19
N PRO A 149 -25.52 -36.55 -28.09
CA PRO A 149 -24.16 -36.70 -27.57
C PRO A 149 -23.37 -37.77 -28.33
N PRO A 150 -22.10 -37.53 -28.70
CA PRO A 150 -21.15 -38.60 -28.88
C PRO A 150 -20.49 -38.93 -27.55
N THR A 151 -20.83 -40.10 -27.02
CA THR A 151 -20.09 -40.82 -25.98
C THR A 151 -18.72 -41.19 -26.54
N GLY A 152 -17.75 -40.29 -26.40
CA GLY A 152 -16.34 -40.54 -26.69
C GLY A 152 -15.54 -40.13 -25.47
N ILE A 153 -15.10 -41.10 -24.69
CA ILE A 153 -14.14 -40.90 -23.60
C ILE A 153 -12.81 -40.53 -24.26
N PRO A 154 -12.28 -39.30 -24.12
CA PRO A 154 -10.91 -39.03 -24.45
C PRO A 154 -10.08 -39.54 -23.28
N THR A 155 -9.67 -40.80 -23.35
CA THR A 155 -8.60 -41.36 -22.52
C THR A 155 -7.28 -40.78 -23.02
N GLY A 156 -7.12 -39.48 -22.81
CA GLY A 156 -5.92 -38.73 -23.12
C GLY A 156 -5.60 -37.89 -21.90
N ILE A 157 -5.06 -38.52 -20.86
CA ILE A 157 -4.34 -37.81 -19.82
C ILE A 157 -3.13 -37.19 -20.53
N PRO A 158 -2.99 -35.86 -20.65
CA PRO A 158 -1.71 -35.29 -21.01
C PRO A 158 -0.77 -35.57 -19.84
N THR A 159 -0.06 -36.69 -19.93
CA THR A 159 1.05 -37.05 -19.04
C THR A 159 2.19 -36.09 -19.33
N GLY A 160 2.11 -34.94 -18.70
CA GLY A 160 3.07 -33.87 -18.82
C GLY A 160 2.78 -32.84 -17.76
N ILE A 161 2.76 -33.26 -16.49
CA ILE A 161 2.97 -32.31 -15.39
C ILE A 161 4.42 -31.85 -15.59
N PRO A 162 4.70 -30.61 -16.01
CA PRO A 162 6.07 -30.12 -16.03
C PRO A 162 6.55 -30.16 -14.59
N THR A 163 7.39 -31.15 -14.30
CA THR A 163 7.98 -31.39 -12.97
C THR A 163 9.08 -30.36 -12.66
N GLY A 164 9.31 -29.41 -13.57
CA GLY A 164 10.10 -28.23 -13.30
C GLY A 164 9.30 -27.28 -12.41
N GLY A 165 9.59 -27.30 -11.12
CA GLY A 165 9.07 -26.29 -10.19
C GLY A 165 9.26 -24.89 -10.77
N VAL A 166 8.28 -24.02 -10.55
CA VAL A 166 8.31 -22.63 -11.00
C VAL A 166 9.62 -21.98 -10.55
N ARG A 167 10.50 -21.64 -11.49
CA ARG A 167 11.74 -20.93 -11.17
C ARG A 167 11.49 -19.42 -11.21
N ARG A 168 11.77 -18.75 -10.09
CA ARG A 168 11.81 -17.28 -10.01
C ARG A 168 13.19 -16.79 -10.37
N GLY A 169 13.27 -16.09 -11.51
CA GLY A 169 14.46 -15.35 -11.92
C GLY A 169 14.42 -13.90 -11.42
N PRO A 170 15.43 -13.08 -11.76
CA PRO A 170 15.46 -11.65 -11.43
C PRO A 170 14.27 -10.87 -12.03
N TYR A 171 13.60 -11.43 -13.04
CA TYR A 171 12.46 -10.83 -13.73
C TYR A 171 11.13 -11.57 -13.47
N GLY A 172 11.03 -12.32 -12.36
CA GLY A 172 9.81 -13.01 -11.93
C GLY A 172 9.68 -14.46 -12.45
N PRO A 173 8.47 -15.06 -12.35
CA PRO A 173 8.22 -16.44 -12.77
C PRO A 173 8.17 -16.57 -14.29
N ARG A 174 9.04 -17.40 -14.85
CA ARG A 174 9.21 -17.59 -16.29
C ARG A 174 9.61 -19.04 -16.60
N CYS A 175 9.48 -19.43 -17.87
CA CYS A 175 10.07 -20.69 -18.32
C CYS A 175 11.60 -20.58 -18.38
N ASP A 176 12.29 -21.72 -18.35
CA ASP A 176 13.75 -21.77 -18.28
C ASP A 176 14.43 -21.01 -19.44
N ASP A 177 13.87 -21.10 -20.66
CA ASP A 177 14.38 -20.41 -21.86
C ASP A 177 14.35 -18.87 -21.75
N HIS A 178 13.49 -18.32 -20.89
CA HIS A 178 13.25 -16.88 -20.78
C HIS A 178 13.56 -16.32 -19.39
N LEU A 179 14.20 -17.11 -18.52
CA LEU A 179 14.45 -16.77 -17.12
C LEU A 179 15.31 -15.50 -16.94
N LEU A 180 16.33 -15.34 -17.79
CA LEU A 180 17.30 -14.23 -17.73
C LEU A 180 17.08 -13.13 -18.77
N ASN A 181 16.09 -13.28 -19.66
CA ASN A 181 15.79 -12.27 -20.66
C ASN A 181 14.91 -11.18 -20.00
N PRO A 182 15.19 -9.87 -20.04
CA PRO A 182 14.30 -8.87 -19.46
C PRO A 182 12.94 -8.77 -20.20
N HIS A 183 12.93 -8.95 -21.53
CA HIS A 183 11.77 -8.73 -22.41
C HIS A 183 11.52 -9.94 -23.33
N PRO A 184 10.89 -11.01 -22.82
CA PRO A 184 10.67 -12.21 -23.59
C PRO A 184 9.49 -12.01 -24.56
N PRO A 185 9.46 -12.71 -25.69
CA PRO A 185 8.29 -12.76 -26.54
C PRO A 185 7.08 -13.37 -25.80
N LYS A 186 5.88 -13.22 -26.37
CA LYS A 186 4.68 -13.86 -25.83
C LYS A 186 4.82 -15.39 -25.95
N CYS A 187 5.17 -16.03 -24.83
CA CYS A 187 5.37 -17.46 -24.72
C CYS A 187 4.29 -18.08 -23.82
N SER A 188 3.66 -19.18 -24.26
CA SER A 188 2.67 -19.92 -23.48
C SER A 188 3.28 -20.47 -22.18
N ALA A 189 4.48 -21.05 -22.24
CA ALA A 189 5.16 -21.57 -21.05
C ALA A 189 5.45 -20.48 -20.00
N CYS A 190 5.79 -19.26 -20.41
CA CYS A 190 5.93 -18.12 -19.49
C CYS A 190 4.60 -17.73 -18.84
N ARG A 191 3.49 -17.79 -19.60
CA ARG A 191 2.15 -17.54 -19.04
C ARG A 191 1.81 -18.61 -18.00
N ASP A 192 2.07 -19.87 -18.29
CA ASP A 192 1.75 -20.99 -17.41
C ASP A 192 2.60 -20.94 -16.14
N ALA A 193 3.90 -20.62 -16.25
CA ALA A 193 4.78 -20.41 -15.10
C ALA A 193 4.27 -19.30 -14.18
N ARG A 194 3.79 -18.18 -14.74
CA ARG A 194 3.18 -17.10 -13.94
C ARG A 194 1.88 -17.55 -13.27
N LEU A 195 1.00 -18.27 -13.95
CA LEU A 195 -0.25 -18.77 -13.35
C LEU A 195 0.03 -19.77 -12.22
N ALA A 196 1.07 -20.60 -12.37
CA ALA A 196 1.52 -21.51 -11.32
C ALA A 196 2.14 -20.77 -10.13
N ASP A 197 2.92 -19.70 -10.34
CA ASP A 197 3.44 -18.85 -9.27
C ASP A 197 2.31 -18.15 -8.52
N GLU A 198 1.32 -17.59 -9.24
CA GLU A 198 0.15 -16.94 -8.66
C GLU A 198 -0.68 -17.93 -7.81
N SER A 199 -0.89 -19.15 -8.29
CA SER A 199 -1.63 -20.17 -7.53
C SER A 199 -0.87 -20.62 -6.29
N GLN A 200 0.45 -20.79 -6.36
CA GLN A 200 1.29 -21.12 -5.19
C GLN A 200 1.27 -19.99 -4.15
N GLN A 201 1.40 -18.73 -4.58
CA GLN A 201 1.29 -17.58 -3.69
C GLN A 201 -0.07 -17.53 -3.00
N GLN A 202 -1.15 -17.86 -3.72
CA GLN A 202 -2.49 -17.86 -3.15
C GLN A 202 -2.64 -18.96 -2.08
N VAL A 203 -2.18 -20.18 -2.37
CA VAL A 203 -2.19 -21.28 -1.38
C VAL A 203 -1.36 -20.94 -0.13
N GLU A 204 -0.21 -20.30 -0.30
CA GLU A 204 0.64 -19.89 0.83
C GLU A 204 0.00 -18.76 1.66
N ALA A 205 -0.66 -17.81 0.99
CA ALA A 205 -1.41 -16.74 1.65
C ALA A 205 -2.57 -17.32 2.47
N ASP A 206 -3.36 -18.22 1.89
CA ASP A 206 -4.49 -18.87 2.56
C ASP A 206 -4.01 -19.69 3.77
N ARG A 207 -2.90 -20.43 3.63
CA ARG A 207 -2.29 -21.17 4.75
C ARG A 207 -1.86 -20.24 5.89
N THR A 208 -1.25 -19.11 5.55
CA THR A 208 -0.79 -18.11 6.53
C THR A 208 -1.97 -17.45 7.24
N GLU A 209 -3.09 -17.21 6.53
CA GLU A 209 -4.31 -16.68 7.12
C GLU A 209 -4.96 -17.70 8.07
N GLN A 210 -5.10 -18.95 7.65
CA GLN A 210 -5.61 -20.04 8.50
C GLN A 210 -4.77 -20.20 9.78
N GLU A 211 -3.45 -20.11 9.71
CA GLU A 211 -2.59 -20.16 10.89
C GLU A 211 -2.86 -18.99 11.84
N ARG A 212 -3.04 -17.77 11.32
CA ARG A 212 -3.37 -16.59 12.14
C ARG A 212 -4.74 -16.71 12.81
N GLU A 213 -5.72 -17.25 12.11
CA GLU A 213 -7.05 -17.50 12.66
C GLU A 213 -7.02 -18.58 13.74
N ALA A 214 -6.28 -19.67 13.52
CA ALA A 214 -6.09 -20.72 14.52
C ALA A 214 -5.42 -20.18 15.79
N ILE A 215 -4.42 -19.31 15.66
CA ILE A 215 -3.78 -18.63 16.79
C ILE A 215 -4.79 -17.74 17.52
N ARG A 216 -5.54 -16.91 16.81
CA ARG A 216 -6.56 -16.05 17.44
C ARG A 216 -7.63 -16.84 18.16
N LYS A 217 -8.09 -17.95 17.58
CA LYS A 217 -9.04 -18.84 18.21
C LYS A 217 -8.47 -19.43 19.49
N ALA A 218 -7.23 -19.92 19.46
CA ALA A 218 -6.57 -20.47 20.64
C ALA A 218 -6.40 -19.44 21.78
N ILE A 219 -6.14 -18.16 21.44
CA ILE A 219 -6.10 -17.05 22.41
C ILE A 219 -7.49 -16.81 23.02
N ASN A 220 -8.52 -16.71 22.18
CA ASN A 220 -9.89 -16.44 22.63
C ASN A 220 -10.47 -17.58 23.47
N ASP A 221 -10.09 -18.83 23.20
CA ASP A 221 -10.53 -20.01 23.95
C ASP A 221 -9.80 -20.15 25.30
N CYS A 222 -8.70 -19.41 25.54
CA CYS A 222 -7.95 -19.47 26.79
C CYS A 222 -8.53 -18.50 27.82
N PRO A 223 -9.07 -19.00 28.96
CA PRO A 223 -9.70 -18.15 29.98
C PRO A 223 -8.71 -17.25 30.73
N ASP A 224 -7.42 -17.60 30.72
CA ASP A 224 -6.37 -16.90 31.45
C ASP A 224 -5.65 -15.86 30.58
N CYS A 225 -5.99 -15.78 29.29
CA CYS A 225 -5.34 -14.87 28.36
C CYS A 225 -6.13 -13.61 28.07
N ASP A 226 -5.42 -12.50 27.93
CA ASP A 226 -5.96 -11.30 27.32
C ASP A 226 -6.17 -11.48 25.81
N GLN A 227 -6.79 -10.48 25.16
CA GLN A 227 -7.01 -10.44 23.72
C GLN A 227 -5.72 -10.51 22.85
N TYR A 228 -4.54 -10.45 23.48
CA TYR A 228 -3.24 -10.55 22.84
C TYR A 228 -2.50 -11.84 23.18
N GLY A 229 -3.12 -12.78 23.91
CA GLY A 229 -2.53 -14.06 24.29
C GLY A 229 -1.53 -13.98 25.45
N ARG A 230 -1.60 -12.92 26.27
CA ARG A 230 -0.76 -12.75 27.47
C ARG A 230 -1.52 -13.19 28.71
N ASP A 231 -0.80 -13.68 29.72
CA ASP A 231 -1.41 -14.02 31.00
C ASP A 231 -2.02 -12.76 31.65
N TRP A 232 -3.27 -12.87 32.09
CA TRP A 232 -3.96 -11.79 32.80
C TRP A 232 -3.34 -11.49 34.17
N ILE A 233 -2.66 -12.47 34.78
CA ILE A 233 -2.02 -12.35 36.10
C ILE A 233 -0.67 -11.65 35.98
N ASP A 234 0.12 -11.96 34.95
CA ASP A 234 1.39 -11.28 34.66
C ASP A 234 1.52 -10.96 33.15
N PRO A 235 1.30 -9.70 32.75
CA PRO A 235 1.33 -9.31 31.34
C PRO A 235 2.73 -9.38 30.70
N LEU A 236 3.78 -9.67 31.48
CA LEU A 236 5.15 -9.88 30.98
C LEU A 236 5.48 -11.35 30.75
N VAL A 237 4.62 -12.28 31.18
CA VAL A 237 4.84 -13.72 31.05
C VAL A 237 3.94 -14.28 29.93
N ASP A 238 4.54 -15.08 29.04
CA ASP A 238 3.78 -15.81 28.04
C ASP A 238 2.98 -16.92 28.74
N CYS A 239 1.70 -17.04 28.43
CA CYS A 239 0.86 -18.04 29.09
C CYS A 239 1.38 -19.46 28.79
N PRO A 240 1.58 -20.30 29.81
CA PRO A 240 2.20 -21.63 29.67
C PRO A 240 1.32 -22.63 28.91
N LYS A 241 0.02 -22.33 28.73
CA LYS A 241 -0.93 -23.21 28.05
C LYS A 241 -0.80 -23.21 26.54
N HIS A 242 -0.06 -22.26 25.95
CA HIS A 242 0.17 -22.23 24.51
C HIS A 242 1.60 -21.87 24.15
N PRO A 243 2.20 -22.60 23.19
CA PRO A 243 3.55 -22.32 22.72
C PRO A 243 3.60 -20.92 22.11
N ASN A 244 4.60 -20.16 22.57
CA ASN A 244 4.82 -18.74 22.31
C ASN A 244 4.48 -18.33 20.87
N PHE A 245 3.28 -17.78 20.67
CA PHE A 245 2.76 -17.34 19.37
C PHE A 245 3.66 -16.27 18.71
N ARG A 246 4.54 -15.63 19.49
CA ARG A 246 5.53 -14.65 19.01
C ARG A 246 6.78 -15.30 18.41
N ARG A 247 7.22 -16.46 18.91
CA ARG A 247 8.49 -17.08 18.49
C ARG A 247 8.41 -17.79 17.15
N LYS A 248 7.22 -18.27 16.74
CA LYS A 248 7.04 -18.91 15.42
C LYS A 248 7.21 -17.96 14.22
N LYS A 249 7.22 -16.64 14.42
CA LYS A 249 7.50 -15.65 13.35
C LYS A 249 8.99 -15.46 13.03
N SER A 250 9.89 -16.07 13.79
CA SER A 250 11.35 -15.82 13.71
C SER A 250 12.16 -16.98 13.14
N ALA A 251 11.51 -18.01 12.60
CA ALA A 251 12.15 -19.15 11.94
C ALA A 251 11.93 -19.11 10.44
#